data_AF-A0A858RQR3-F1
#
_entry.id   AF-A0A858RQR3-F1
#
_cell.length_a   1.000
_cell.length_b   1.000
_cell.length_c   1.000
_cell.angle_alpha   90.00
_cell.angle_beta   90.00
_cell.angle_gamma   90.00
#
_symmetry.space_group_name_H-M   'P 1'
#
loop_
_entity.id
_entity.type
_entity.pdbx_description
1 polymer ?
#
loop_
_entity_poly.entity_id
_entity_poly.type
_entity_poly.pdbx_seq_one_letter_code
_entity_poly.pdbx_strand_id
1 'polypeptide(L)'
;MAEFDPDKPPSFVGFEHGGWDEERFARYIEAMNHPDMEEVTRPSSIELREKGTQLTRTLRQMDPPMRLENSKAGELWAKADIGTLLISQRPMDGGGISGVAVYRRLGEPHFDERESRIAHIVLSEVPWLHFQSFPDRQTPELERLYPRHRTVLNLLCEGWSRKRIADHLGLSVNTVHGYSKAIFRHFGVHSQPELIRRLTKGDGGDL
;
A
#
# COMPACT_ATOMS: atom_id res chain seq x y z
N MET A 1 -13.57 -1.05 -18.66
CA MET A 1 -13.07 -1.90 -17.56
C MET A 1 -11.56 -1.82 -17.60
N ALA A 2 -10.93 -1.12 -16.66
CA ALA A 2 -9.48 -1.20 -16.51
C ALA A 2 -9.20 -2.56 -15.84
N GLU A 3 -8.74 -3.50 -16.65
CA GLU A 3 -8.43 -4.85 -16.22
C GLU A 3 -7.20 -4.81 -15.31
N PHE A 4 -7.31 -5.40 -14.12
CA PHE A 4 -6.17 -5.66 -13.25
C PHE A 4 -5.13 -6.46 -14.04
N ASP A 5 -3.98 -5.83 -14.30
CA ASP A 5 -2.88 -6.43 -15.04
C ASP A 5 -1.90 -7.08 -14.04
N PRO A 6 -1.92 -8.41 -13.87
CA PRO A 6 -1.02 -9.10 -12.96
C PRO A 6 0.44 -8.96 -13.38
N ASP A 7 0.73 -8.54 -14.61
CA ASP A 7 2.09 -8.38 -15.15
C ASP A 7 2.64 -6.96 -14.96
N LYS A 8 1.92 -6.10 -14.23
CA LYS A 8 2.40 -4.80 -13.77
C LYS A 8 2.71 -4.82 -12.26
N PRO A 9 3.84 -4.24 -11.83
CA PRO A 9 4.21 -4.24 -10.42
C PRO A 9 3.14 -3.52 -9.59
N PRO A 10 2.72 -4.10 -8.46
CA PRO A 10 1.61 -3.59 -7.65
C PRO A 10 1.83 -2.12 -7.29
N SER A 11 0.77 -1.33 -7.41
CA SER A 11 0.78 0.09 -7.03
C SER A 11 0.17 0.22 -5.65
N PHE A 12 0.99 0.54 -4.64
CA PHE A 12 0.51 0.75 -3.28
C PHE A 12 0.45 2.24 -2.96
N VAL A 13 -0.69 2.69 -2.44
CA VAL A 13 -0.77 3.96 -1.72
C VAL A 13 -1.42 3.70 -0.37
N GLY A 14 -0.68 4.02 0.70
CA GLY A 14 -1.16 3.88 2.06
C GLY A 14 -1.90 5.14 2.47
N PHE A 15 -3.17 4.99 2.84
CA PHE A 15 -3.97 6.07 3.39
C PHE A 15 -4.68 5.48 4.60
N GLU A 16 -4.34 6.01 5.76
CA GLU A 16 -4.76 5.56 7.10
C GLU A 16 -3.91 4.39 7.63
N HIS A 17 -3.02 4.75 8.56
CA HIS A 17 -2.20 3.82 9.30
C HIS A 17 -2.09 4.30 10.75
N GLY A 18 -1.94 3.35 11.68
CA GLY A 18 -1.80 3.62 13.11
C GLY A 18 -0.78 2.67 13.75
N GLY A 19 -0.18 3.09 14.87
CA GLY A 19 0.85 2.30 15.56
C GLY A 19 2.26 2.40 14.96
N TRP A 20 2.46 3.31 14.02
CA TRP A 20 3.73 3.58 13.36
C TRP A 20 4.36 4.87 13.88
N ASP A 21 5.68 4.89 13.99
CA ASP A 21 6.42 6.14 13.85
C ASP A 21 6.64 6.43 12.34
N GLU A 22 6.93 7.69 12.02
CA GLU A 22 7.06 8.12 10.61
C GLU A 22 8.15 7.36 9.86
N GLU A 23 9.25 6.98 10.52
CA GLU A 23 10.37 6.30 9.87
C GLU A 23 10.03 4.86 9.49
N ARG A 24 9.34 4.11 10.36
CA ARG A 24 8.90 2.74 10.08
C ARG A 24 7.89 2.69 8.95
N PHE A 25 6.93 3.62 8.93
CA PHE A 25 5.97 3.68 7.84
C PHE A 25 6.66 3.92 6.50
N ALA A 26 7.64 4.82 6.45
CA ALA A 26 8.43 5.04 5.24
C ALA A 26 9.14 3.77 4.76
N ARG A 27 9.71 2.97 5.67
CA ARG A 27 10.31 1.67 5.32
C ARG A 27 9.29 0.68 4.78
N TYR A 28 8.10 0.65 5.35
CA TYR A 28 7.00 -0.17 4.84
C TYR A 28 6.60 0.25 3.41
N ILE A 29 6.49 1.55 3.14
CA ILE A 29 6.22 2.08 1.80
C ILE A 29 7.33 1.70 0.81
N GLU A 30 8.59 1.79 1.22
CA GLU A 30 9.73 1.35 0.39
C GLU A 30 9.64 -0.15 0.09
N ALA A 31 9.37 -0.98 1.10
CA ALA A 31 9.22 -2.42 0.96
C ALA A 31 8.09 -2.75 -0.01
N MET A 32 6.88 -2.23 0.22
CA MET A 32 5.69 -2.46 -0.60
C MET A 32 5.86 -2.08 -2.07
N ASN A 33 6.64 -1.02 -2.36
CA ASN A 33 6.91 -0.59 -3.73
C ASN A 33 8.17 -1.24 -4.33
N HIS A 34 8.86 -2.11 -3.61
CA HIS A 34 10.02 -2.83 -4.12
C HIS A 34 9.59 -3.94 -5.10
N PRO A 35 10.30 -4.16 -6.22
CA PRO A 35 9.94 -5.19 -7.21
C PRO A 35 9.76 -6.60 -6.63
N ASP A 36 10.57 -7.00 -5.65
CA ASP A 36 10.46 -8.31 -4.99
C ASP A 36 9.08 -8.59 -4.36
N MET A 37 8.27 -7.55 -4.06
CA MET A 37 6.91 -7.73 -3.52
C MET A 37 5.93 -8.31 -4.54
N GLU A 38 6.26 -8.27 -5.82
CA GLU A 38 5.40 -8.83 -6.87
C GLU A 38 5.19 -10.33 -6.67
N GLU A 39 6.26 -11.10 -6.45
CA GLU A 39 6.15 -12.56 -6.23
C GLU A 39 5.42 -12.91 -4.92
N VAL A 40 5.51 -12.03 -3.92
CA VAL A 40 4.84 -12.16 -2.62
C VAL A 40 3.33 -11.92 -2.72
N THR A 41 2.90 -10.96 -3.55
CA THR A 41 1.50 -10.51 -3.62
C THR A 41 0.72 -11.08 -4.79
N ARG A 42 1.40 -11.54 -5.84
CA ARG A 42 0.78 -12.09 -7.07
C ARG A 42 -0.16 -13.27 -6.80
N PRO A 43 0.18 -14.30 -5.98
CA PRO A 43 -0.74 -15.42 -5.75
C PRO A 43 -2.09 -14.99 -5.18
N SER A 44 -2.08 -14.13 -4.16
CA SER A 44 -3.30 -13.60 -3.55
C SER A 44 -4.11 -12.73 -4.52
N SER A 45 -3.42 -11.97 -5.38
CA SER A 45 -4.06 -11.10 -6.36
C SER A 45 -4.76 -11.91 -7.48
N ILE A 46 -4.16 -13.01 -7.92
CA ILE A 46 -4.78 -13.95 -8.87
C ILE A 46 -6.03 -14.57 -8.24
N GLU A 47 -5.92 -15.05 -6.99
CA GLU A 47 -7.06 -15.63 -6.27
C GLU A 47 -8.22 -14.63 -6.11
N LEU A 48 -7.92 -13.39 -5.74
CA LEU A 48 -8.92 -12.33 -5.59
C LEU A 48 -9.67 -12.08 -6.90
N ARG A 49 -8.94 -12.05 -8.02
CA ARG A 49 -9.52 -11.86 -9.36
C ARG A 49 -10.42 -13.02 -9.75
N GLU A 50 -9.99 -14.26 -9.51
CA GLU A 50 -10.77 -15.46 -9.84
C GLU A 50 -12.07 -15.54 -9.05
N LYS A 51 -12.03 -15.17 -7.77
CA LYS A 51 -13.22 -15.18 -6.90
C LYS A 51 -14.14 -13.99 -7.11
N GLY A 52 -13.61 -12.84 -7.52
CA GLY A 52 -14.38 -11.62 -7.73
C GLY A 52 -15.03 -11.08 -6.45
N THR A 53 -14.58 -11.49 -5.27
CA THR A 53 -15.14 -11.09 -3.98
C THR A 53 -14.03 -10.89 -2.95
N GLN A 54 -14.35 -10.26 -1.82
CA GLN A 54 -13.42 -10.02 -0.73
C GLN A 54 -12.83 -11.33 -0.19
N LEU A 55 -11.55 -11.30 0.15
CA LEU A 55 -10.87 -12.39 0.84
C LEU A 55 -9.88 -11.87 1.88
N THR A 56 -9.55 -12.70 2.86
CA THR A 56 -8.59 -12.37 3.91
C THR A 56 -7.46 -13.39 3.92
N ARG A 57 -6.20 -12.94 3.83
CA ARG A 57 -5.02 -13.82 3.82
C ARG A 57 -3.99 -13.36 4.83
N THR A 58 -3.35 -14.32 5.48
CA THR A 58 -2.11 -14.09 6.23
C THR A 58 -0.92 -13.99 5.27
N LEU A 59 0.16 -13.36 5.70
CA LEU A 59 1.41 -13.30 4.93
C LEU A 59 1.88 -14.70 4.48
N ARG A 60 1.81 -15.70 5.36
CA ARG A 60 2.18 -17.09 5.04
C ARG A 60 1.29 -17.75 3.98
N GLN A 61 0.02 -17.34 3.89
CA GLN A 61 -0.88 -17.84 2.85
C GLN A 61 -0.62 -17.16 1.51
N MET A 62 -0.19 -15.89 1.51
CA MET A 62 0.18 -15.17 0.28
C MET A 62 1.55 -15.60 -0.25
N ASP A 63 2.50 -15.86 0.65
CA ASP A 63 3.87 -16.26 0.34
C ASP A 63 4.29 -17.55 1.09
N PRO A 64 3.71 -18.72 0.76
CA PRO A 64 4.06 -19.98 1.40
C PRO A 64 5.56 -20.35 1.36
N PRO A 65 6.31 -20.04 0.29
CA PRO A 65 7.76 -20.28 0.24
C PRO A 65 8.61 -19.30 1.04
N MET A 66 8.02 -18.30 1.72
CA MET A 66 8.74 -17.30 2.51
C MET A 66 9.77 -16.52 1.68
N ARG A 67 9.40 -16.13 0.46
CA ARG A 67 10.25 -15.34 -0.45
C ARG A 67 10.60 -13.98 0.15
N LEU A 68 9.65 -13.35 0.84
CA LEU A 68 9.83 -12.01 1.39
C LEU A 68 11.05 -11.95 2.31
N GLU A 69 11.19 -12.92 3.23
CA GLU A 69 12.27 -12.96 4.21
C GLU A 69 13.68 -13.00 3.56
N ASN A 70 13.78 -13.55 2.36
CA ASN A 70 15.04 -13.73 1.64
C ASN A 70 15.25 -12.70 0.51
N SER A 71 14.52 -11.59 0.54
CA SER A 71 14.51 -10.57 -0.52
C SER A 71 15.00 -9.22 -0.02
N LYS A 72 15.30 -8.28 -0.93
CA LYS A 72 15.64 -6.89 -0.55
C LYS A 72 14.43 -6.16 0.02
N ALA A 73 13.22 -6.51 -0.44
CA ALA A 73 11.99 -6.04 0.19
C ALA A 73 11.90 -6.52 1.65
N GLY A 74 12.37 -7.74 1.94
CA GLY A 74 12.44 -8.31 3.29
C GLY A 74 13.29 -7.49 4.25
N GLU A 75 14.43 -6.97 3.80
CA GLU A 75 15.27 -6.09 4.62
C GLU A 75 14.55 -4.79 5.02
N LEU A 76 13.80 -4.20 4.07
CA LEU A 76 13.00 -3.00 4.31
C LEU A 76 11.79 -3.31 5.20
N TRP A 77 11.16 -4.46 4.97
CA TRP A 77 10.04 -4.99 5.76
C TRP A 77 10.44 -5.22 7.22
N ALA A 78 11.61 -5.81 7.45
CA ALA A 78 12.15 -5.99 8.79
C ALA A 78 12.50 -4.65 9.45
N LYS A 79 13.04 -3.68 8.71
CA LYS A 79 13.28 -2.32 9.21
C LYS A 79 11.99 -1.54 9.51
N ALA A 80 10.86 -1.92 8.91
CA ALA A 80 9.54 -1.42 9.28
C ALA A 80 9.01 -2.06 10.59
N ASP A 81 9.70 -3.07 11.13
CA ASP A 81 9.30 -3.84 12.31
C ASP A 81 7.91 -4.49 12.12
N ILE A 82 7.78 -5.26 11.04
CA ILE A 82 6.62 -6.09 10.74
C ILE A 82 7.07 -7.55 10.70
N GLY A 83 6.55 -8.36 11.62
CA GLY A 83 6.81 -9.80 11.66
C GLY A 83 5.81 -10.61 10.86
N THR A 84 4.53 -10.24 10.93
CA THR A 84 3.46 -10.89 10.16
C THR A 84 2.35 -9.90 9.89
N LEU A 85 1.55 -10.18 8.86
CA LEU A 85 0.29 -9.48 8.64
C LEU A 85 -0.84 -10.45 8.28
N LEU A 86 -2.05 -9.95 8.46
CA LEU A 86 -3.28 -10.43 7.88
C LEU A 86 -3.89 -9.27 7.09
N ILE A 87 -4.27 -9.52 5.85
CA ILE A 87 -4.83 -8.49 4.96
C ILE A 87 -6.18 -8.94 4.42
N SER A 88 -7.21 -8.11 4.59
CA SER A 88 -8.45 -8.17 3.83
C SER A 88 -8.23 -7.45 2.50
N GLN A 89 -8.58 -8.10 1.39
CA GLN A 89 -8.43 -7.58 0.04
C GLN A 89 -9.78 -7.59 -0.65
N ARG A 90 -10.10 -6.52 -1.39
CA ARG A 90 -11.35 -6.36 -2.13
C ARG A 90 -11.08 -5.84 -3.54
N PRO A 91 -11.66 -6.43 -4.60
CA PRO A 91 -11.58 -5.85 -5.94
C PRO A 91 -12.39 -4.55 -6.01
N MET A 92 -11.91 -3.57 -6.77
CA MET A 92 -12.57 -2.27 -6.96
C MET A 92 -13.17 -2.14 -8.38
N ASP A 93 -14.27 -1.40 -8.50
CA ASP A 93 -15.03 -1.28 -9.76
C ASP A 93 -14.23 -0.57 -10.87
N GLY A 94 -13.22 0.22 -10.49
CA GLY A 94 -12.26 0.90 -11.37
C GLY A 94 -11.02 0.09 -11.75
N GLY A 95 -10.96 -1.19 -11.37
CA GLY A 95 -9.71 -1.97 -11.37
C GLY A 95 -8.91 -1.74 -10.08
N GLY A 96 -7.93 -2.61 -9.82
CA GLY A 96 -7.10 -2.57 -8.61
C GLY A 96 -7.73 -3.29 -7.40
N ILE A 97 -7.02 -3.19 -6.27
CA ILE A 97 -7.32 -3.91 -5.04
C ILE A 97 -7.27 -2.92 -3.87
N SER A 98 -8.32 -2.87 -3.07
CA SER A 98 -8.30 -2.22 -1.76
C SER A 98 -7.86 -3.22 -0.70
N GLY A 99 -6.93 -2.81 0.18
CA GLY A 99 -6.34 -3.65 1.22
C GLY A 99 -6.48 -3.04 2.60
N VAL A 100 -7.02 -3.78 3.56
CA VAL A 100 -7.04 -3.43 4.99
C VAL A 100 -6.18 -4.44 5.73
N ALA A 101 -5.08 -4.00 6.32
CA ALA A 101 -4.10 -4.88 6.94
C ALA A 101 -4.03 -4.70 8.46
N VAL A 102 -3.97 -5.82 9.18
CA VAL A 102 -3.60 -5.90 10.59
C VAL A 102 -2.25 -6.58 10.66
N TYR A 103 -1.30 -6.00 11.38
CA TYR A 103 0.06 -6.51 11.47
C TYR A 103 0.49 -6.72 12.92
N ARG A 104 1.53 -7.53 13.09
CA ARG A 104 2.25 -7.70 14.36
C ARG A 104 3.73 -7.39 14.15
N ARG A 105 4.39 -6.95 15.22
CA ARG A 105 5.81 -6.61 15.23
C ARG A 105 6.70 -7.83 15.01
N LEU A 106 7.98 -7.60 14.72
CA LEU A 106 8.93 -8.69 14.61
C LEU A 106 9.02 -9.49 15.92
N GLY A 107 9.05 -10.81 15.82
CA GLY A 107 9.12 -11.74 16.97
C GLY A 107 7.78 -12.08 17.62
N GLU A 108 6.71 -11.34 17.31
CA GLU A 108 5.36 -11.68 17.76
C GLU A 108 4.80 -12.92 17.02
N PRO A 109 3.92 -13.72 17.65
CA PRO A 109 3.40 -14.94 17.05
C PRO A 109 2.56 -14.66 15.81
N HIS A 110 2.58 -15.59 14.85
CA HIS A 110 1.70 -15.55 13.69
C HIS A 110 0.23 -15.57 14.10
N PHE A 111 -0.64 -15.02 13.24
CA PHE A 111 -2.08 -15.15 13.42
C PHE A 111 -2.48 -16.63 13.37
N ASP A 112 -3.16 -17.10 14.40
CA ASP A 112 -3.69 -18.46 14.41
C ASP A 112 -4.98 -18.57 13.56
N GLU A 113 -5.53 -19.77 13.45
CA GLU A 113 -6.75 -20.02 12.68
C GLU A 113 -7.96 -19.28 13.26
N ARG A 114 -8.09 -19.20 14.58
CA ARG A 114 -9.19 -18.54 15.27
C ARG A 114 -9.12 -17.03 15.06
N GLU A 115 -7.96 -16.44 15.26
CA GLU A 115 -7.67 -15.02 15.02
C GLU A 115 -7.94 -14.64 13.57
N SER A 116 -7.44 -15.45 12.63
CA SER A 116 -7.66 -15.24 11.20
C SER A 116 -9.14 -15.31 10.83
N ARG A 117 -9.88 -16.26 11.42
CA ARG A 117 -11.33 -16.41 11.19
C ARG A 117 -12.12 -15.24 11.76
N ILE A 118 -11.79 -14.77 12.96
CA ILE A 118 -12.44 -13.60 13.56
C ILE A 118 -12.17 -12.36 12.70
N ALA A 119 -10.92 -12.12 12.34
CA ALA A 119 -10.55 -10.98 11.50
C ALA A 119 -11.26 -11.04 10.14
N HIS A 120 -11.35 -12.22 9.52
CA HIS A 120 -12.09 -12.40 8.28
C HIS A 120 -13.55 -12.00 8.43
N ILE A 121 -14.27 -12.56 9.42
CA ILE A 121 -15.68 -12.25 9.68
C ILE A 121 -15.86 -10.75 9.88
N VAL A 122 -15.08 -10.13 10.77
CA VAL A 122 -15.21 -8.70 11.07
C VAL A 122 -14.98 -7.87 9.81
N LEU A 123 -13.88 -8.09 9.09
CA LEU A 123 -13.52 -7.29 7.91
C LEU A 123 -14.48 -7.50 6.73
N SER A 124 -15.13 -8.66 6.63
CA SER A 124 -16.20 -8.89 5.64
C SER A 124 -17.48 -8.11 5.97
N GLU A 125 -17.79 -7.90 7.25
CA GLU A 125 -18.98 -7.16 7.71
C GLU A 125 -18.79 -5.63 7.76
N VAL A 126 -17.55 -5.13 7.62
CA VAL A 126 -17.26 -3.68 7.54
C VAL A 126 -16.67 -3.28 6.17
N PRO A 127 -17.39 -3.51 5.06
CA PRO A 127 -16.88 -3.23 3.72
C PRO A 127 -16.57 -1.75 3.49
N TRP A 128 -17.17 -0.84 4.26
CA TRP A 128 -16.91 0.59 4.20
C TRP A 128 -15.45 0.98 4.49
N LEU A 129 -14.70 0.17 5.25
CA LEU A 129 -13.25 0.39 5.45
C LEU A 129 -12.46 0.34 4.14
N HIS A 130 -12.94 -0.41 3.15
CA HIS A 130 -12.29 -0.45 1.84
C HIS A 130 -12.52 0.81 1.00
N PHE A 131 -13.47 1.66 1.39
CA PHE A 131 -13.92 2.85 0.65
C PHE A 131 -13.61 4.18 1.36
N GLN A 132 -13.21 4.16 2.64
CA GLN A 132 -12.88 5.39 3.38
C GLN A 132 -11.73 6.15 2.71
N SER A 133 -10.63 5.47 2.42
CA SER A 133 -9.47 6.14 1.86
C SER A 133 -9.57 6.43 0.36
N PHE A 134 -10.41 5.69 -0.37
CA PHE A 134 -10.62 5.85 -1.80
C PHE A 134 -12.08 5.57 -2.18
N PRO A 135 -12.84 6.55 -2.69
CA PRO A 135 -14.06 6.25 -3.41
C PRO A 135 -13.69 5.44 -4.67
N ASP A 136 -14.52 4.45 -5.02
CA ASP A 136 -14.38 3.38 -6.04
C ASP A 136 -13.96 3.79 -7.48
N ARG A 137 -13.60 5.06 -7.69
CA ARG A 137 -13.52 5.74 -8.99
C ARG A 137 -12.12 6.23 -9.40
N GLN A 138 -11.08 6.12 -8.56
CA GLN A 138 -9.77 6.77 -8.80
C GLN A 138 -8.59 5.84 -9.17
N THR A 139 -8.80 4.58 -9.52
CA THR A 139 -7.69 3.62 -9.71
C THR A 139 -6.78 3.84 -10.95
N PRO A 140 -7.24 4.29 -12.14
CA PRO A 140 -6.41 4.25 -13.35
C PRO A 140 -5.20 5.18 -13.35
N GLU A 141 -5.19 6.22 -12.51
CA GLU A 141 -4.09 7.20 -12.46
C GLU A 141 -2.85 6.58 -11.79
N LEU A 142 -3.00 5.72 -10.78
CA LEU A 142 -1.86 5.23 -9.97
C LEU A 142 -0.95 4.23 -10.69
N GLU A 143 -1.52 3.43 -11.58
CA GLU A 143 -0.81 2.35 -12.29
C GLU A 143 0.34 2.86 -13.17
N ARG A 144 0.27 4.12 -13.63
CA ARG A 144 1.23 4.68 -14.60
C ARG A 144 2.49 5.28 -13.98
N LEU A 145 2.59 5.34 -12.66
CA LEU A 145 3.79 5.86 -11.98
C LEU A 145 4.85 4.77 -11.82
N TYR A 146 6.12 5.07 -12.07
CA TYR A 146 7.22 4.14 -11.73
C TYR A 146 7.31 3.93 -10.21
N PRO A 147 7.80 2.77 -9.73
CA PRO A 147 7.88 2.44 -8.30
C PRO A 147 8.49 3.55 -7.43
N ARG A 148 9.61 4.15 -7.87
CA ARG A 148 10.24 5.27 -7.15
C ARG A 148 9.37 6.52 -7.05
N HIS A 149 8.58 6.84 -8.07
CA HIS A 149 7.63 7.94 -8.00
C HIS A 149 6.49 7.63 -7.02
N ARG A 150 6.07 6.36 -6.90
CA ARG A 150 5.05 5.93 -5.92
C ARG A 150 5.56 6.06 -4.49
N THR A 151 6.81 5.68 -4.21
CA THR A 151 7.43 5.93 -2.90
C THR A 151 7.39 7.42 -2.54
N VAL A 152 7.83 8.29 -3.47
CA VAL A 152 7.82 9.75 -3.23
C VAL A 152 6.41 10.29 -3.09
N LEU A 153 5.44 9.81 -3.88
CA LEU A 153 4.02 10.17 -3.76
C LEU A 153 3.49 9.87 -2.35
N ASN A 154 3.70 8.65 -1.85
CA ASN A 154 3.27 8.24 -0.52
C ASN A 154 3.88 9.16 0.55
N LEU A 155 5.19 9.38 0.52
CA LEU A 155 5.86 10.25 1.50
C LEU A 155 5.38 11.71 1.42
N LEU A 156 5.05 12.21 0.22
CA LEU A 156 4.43 13.52 0.06
C LEU A 156 3.02 13.56 0.68
N CYS A 157 2.25 12.48 0.59
CA CYS A 157 0.92 12.36 1.20
C CYS A 157 0.99 12.31 2.72
N GLU A 158 2.04 11.72 3.28
CA GLU A 158 2.39 11.78 4.72
C GLU A 158 2.86 13.18 5.18
N GLY A 159 2.86 14.18 4.29
CA GLY A 159 3.27 15.55 4.63
C GLY A 159 4.79 15.77 4.70
N TRP A 160 5.61 14.81 4.28
CA TRP A 160 7.07 14.98 4.35
C TRP A 160 7.55 16.09 3.41
N SER A 161 8.57 16.82 3.86
CA SER A 161 9.26 17.80 3.02
C SER A 161 10.18 17.12 2.00
N ARG A 162 10.40 17.76 0.85
CA ARG A 162 11.32 17.25 -0.19
C ARG A 162 12.74 17.01 0.33
N LYS A 163 13.20 17.85 1.27
CA LYS A 163 14.50 17.68 1.92
C LYS A 163 14.54 16.39 2.73
N ARG A 164 13.54 16.18 3.58
CA ARG A 164 13.43 14.95 4.38
C ARG A 164 13.35 13.70 3.50
N ILE A 165 12.56 13.74 2.44
CA ILE A 165 12.44 12.63 1.48
C ILE A 165 13.80 12.35 0.81
N ALA A 166 14.53 13.39 0.42
CA ALA A 166 15.85 13.27 -0.19
C ALA A 166 16.85 12.62 0.78
N ASP A 167 16.89 13.10 2.02
CA ASP A 167 17.76 12.57 3.07
C ASP A 167 17.43 11.09 3.36
N HIS A 168 16.16 10.75 3.47
CA HIS A 168 15.71 9.38 3.76
C HIS A 168 16.00 8.39 2.62
N LEU A 169 15.76 8.79 1.38
CA LEU A 169 15.95 7.93 0.20
C LEU A 169 17.38 7.93 -0.35
N GLY A 170 18.29 8.73 0.24
CA GLY A 170 19.66 8.90 -0.27
C GLY A 170 19.71 9.57 -1.65
N LEU A 171 18.79 10.50 -1.92
CA LEU A 171 18.68 11.23 -3.18
C LEU A 171 19.07 12.70 -3.01
N SER A 172 19.29 13.40 -4.12
CA SER A 172 19.40 14.87 -4.07
C SER A 172 18.02 15.53 -3.94
N VAL A 173 17.93 16.68 -3.27
CA VAL A 173 16.69 17.47 -3.21
C VAL A 173 16.19 17.83 -4.62
N ASN A 174 17.11 18.07 -5.57
CA ASN A 174 16.76 18.33 -6.97
C ASN A 174 16.10 17.13 -7.65
N THR A 175 16.57 15.91 -7.36
CA THR A 175 15.96 14.67 -7.87
C THR A 175 14.53 14.53 -7.34
N VAL A 176 14.33 14.72 -6.03
CA VAL A 176 13.00 14.65 -5.40
C VAL A 176 12.07 15.75 -5.92
N HIS A 177 12.61 16.95 -6.21
CA HIS A 177 11.85 18.03 -6.85
C HIS A 177 11.39 17.66 -8.26
N GLY A 178 12.26 17.03 -9.06
CA GLY A 178 11.92 16.48 -10.36
C GLY A 178 10.79 15.45 -10.28
N TYR A 179 10.89 14.49 -9.35
CA TYR A 179 9.84 13.50 -9.09
C TYR A 179 8.53 14.16 -8.65
N SER A 180 8.59 15.13 -7.74
CA SER A 180 7.41 15.88 -7.28
C SER A 180 6.68 16.56 -8.44
N LYS A 181 7.41 17.20 -9.37
CA LYS A 181 6.82 17.84 -10.55
C LYS A 181 6.14 16.83 -11.48
N ALA A 182 6.77 15.68 -11.70
CA ALA A 182 6.18 14.61 -12.51
C ALA A 182 4.88 14.10 -11.87
N ILE A 183 4.88 13.89 -10.55
CA ILE A 183 3.71 13.48 -9.76
C ILE A 183 2.60 14.54 -9.85
N PHE A 184 2.90 15.81 -9.58
CA PHE A 184 1.90 16.89 -9.63
C PHE A 184 1.25 17.02 -11.01
N ARG A 185 2.07 16.98 -12.08
CA ARG A 185 1.57 16.99 -13.46
C ARG A 185 0.69 15.77 -13.75
N HIS A 186 1.07 14.60 -13.24
CA HIS A 186 0.33 13.36 -13.44
C HIS A 186 -1.08 13.40 -12.82
N PHE A 187 -1.23 14.01 -11.64
CA PHE A 187 -2.52 14.19 -10.97
C PHE A 187 -3.24 15.49 -11.31
N GLY A 188 -2.68 16.33 -12.18
CA GLY A 188 -3.26 17.62 -12.55
C GLY A 188 -3.36 18.62 -11.40
N VAL A 189 -2.45 18.54 -10.42
CA VAL A 189 -2.37 19.45 -9.26
C VAL A 189 -1.12 20.33 -9.34
N HIS A 190 -1.09 21.41 -8.56
CA HIS A 190 0.00 22.38 -8.57
C HIS A 190 0.79 22.42 -7.25
N SER A 191 0.28 21.80 -6.19
CA SER A 191 0.89 21.85 -4.87
C SER A 191 0.74 20.54 -4.10
N GLN A 192 1.58 20.35 -3.07
CA GLN A 192 1.49 19.19 -2.17
C GLN A 192 0.17 19.18 -1.38
N PRO A 193 -0.34 20.31 -0.83
CA PRO A 193 -1.67 20.34 -0.21
C PRO A 193 -2.81 19.96 -1.18
N GLU A 194 -2.74 20.39 -2.45
CA GLU A 194 -3.72 19.99 -3.46
C GLU A 194 -3.65 18.49 -3.76
N LEU A 195 -2.43 17.92 -3.84
CA LEU A 195 -2.22 16.49 -4.01
C LEU A 195 -2.86 15.69 -2.86
N ILE A 196 -2.58 16.10 -1.61
CA ILE A 196 -3.17 15.48 -0.41
C ILE A 196 -4.69 15.56 -0.50
N ARG A 197 -5.26 16.77 -0.65
CA ARG A 197 -6.72 16.96 -0.75
C ARG A 197 -7.35 16.15 -1.89
N ARG A 198 -6.65 15.95 -3.01
CA ARG A 198 -7.16 15.17 -4.13
C ARG A 198 -7.28 13.69 -3.79
N LEU A 199 -6.30 13.15 -3.05
CA LEU A 199 -6.19 11.73 -2.73
C LEU A 199 -6.87 11.34 -1.41
N THR A 200 -7.02 12.27 -0.47
CA THR A 200 -7.69 12.02 0.83
C THR A 200 -9.18 12.35 0.81
N LYS A 201 -9.79 12.59 -0.37
CA LYS A 201 -11.23 12.85 -0.48
C LYS A 201 -12.02 11.55 -0.28
N GLY A 202 -12.25 11.22 0.98
CA GLY A 202 -13.07 10.10 1.46
C GLY A 202 -13.30 10.10 2.97
N ASP A 203 -13.06 11.21 3.67
CA ASP A 203 -13.24 11.34 5.13
C ASP A 203 -14.72 11.38 5.59
N GLY A 204 -15.67 11.04 4.72
CA GLY A 204 -17.10 11.02 5.08
C GLY A 204 -17.72 12.39 5.38
N GLY A 205 -16.98 13.50 5.29
CA GLY A 205 -17.53 14.84 5.55
C GLY A 205 -17.83 15.15 7.03
N ASP A 206 -17.23 14.44 7.98
CA ASP A 206 -17.36 14.74 9.41
C ASP A 206 -16.18 15.59 9.92
N LEU A 207 -16.28 16.91 9.71
CA LEU A 207 -15.67 17.95 10.55
C LEU A 207 -16.73 19.00 10.91
#